data_AF-A0A3N4T2J4-F1
#
_entry.id   AF-A0A3N4T2J4-F1
#
_cell.length_a   1.000
_cell.length_b   1.000
_cell.length_c   1.000
_cell.angle_alpha   90.00
_cell.angle_beta   90.00
_cell.angle_gamma   90.00
#
_symmetry.space_group_name_H-M   'P 1'
#
loop_
_entity.id
_entity.type
_entity.pdbx_description
1 polymer ?
#
loop_
_entity_poly.entity_id
_entity_poly.type
_entity_poly.pdbx_seq_one_letter_code
_entity_poly.pdbx_strand_id
1 'polypeptide(L)'
;MKRALPDTVKAAVDTVLAEAAARGRRPTVTAVERFLDIPHATFHRHYADLIDTHFRPRIPQSATTPSPAPNARAEANLSRLRRENTDLRRTLALYEEAIRQLALENNALRGGGTVVPLSTRAMPSPP
;
A
#
# COMPACT_ATOMS: atom_id res chain seq x y z
N MET A 1 37.20 27.55 11.26
CA MET A 1 35.98 27.10 10.56
C MET A 1 35.19 28.32 10.12
N LYS A 2 35.05 28.56 8.82
CA LYS A 2 34.28 29.70 8.29
C LYS A 2 32.80 29.31 8.29
N ARG A 3 32.02 29.88 9.20
CA ARG A 3 30.56 29.72 9.23
C ARG A 3 29.99 30.36 7.98
N ALA A 4 29.37 29.58 7.09
CA ALA A 4 28.61 30.13 5.98
C ALA A 4 27.40 30.91 6.53
N LEU A 5 27.23 32.15 6.07
CA LEU A 5 26.14 33.02 6.50
C LEU A 5 24.80 32.38 6.09
N PRO A 6 23.74 32.42 6.92
CA PRO A 6 22.47 31.74 6.60
C PRO A 6 21.90 32.07 5.21
N ASP A 7 22.15 33.27 4.70
CA ASP A 7 21.72 33.70 3.36
C ASP A 7 22.44 32.96 2.22
N THR A 8 23.72 32.61 2.43
CA THR A 8 24.50 31.82 1.45
C THR A 8 24.00 30.37 1.35
N VAL A 9 23.48 29.81 2.45
CA VAL A 9 22.91 28.46 2.47
C VAL A 9 21.57 28.43 1.73
N LYS A 10 20.73 29.44 1.90
CA LYS A 10 19.45 29.55 1.16
C LYS A 10 19.68 29.69 -0.34
N ALA A 11 20.60 30.57 -0.77
CA ALA A 11 20.94 30.73 -2.18
C ALA A 11 21.48 29.42 -2.80
N ALA A 12 22.27 28.65 -2.06
CA ALA A 12 22.75 27.34 -2.50
C ALA A 12 21.60 26.32 -2.65
N VAL A 13 20.67 26.29 -1.70
CA VAL A 13 19.47 25.44 -1.78
C VAL A 13 18.62 25.80 -2.99
N ASP A 14 18.36 27.09 -3.23
CA ASP A 14 17.58 27.56 -4.38
C ASP A 14 18.24 27.18 -5.72
N THR A 15 19.57 27.28 -5.79
CA THR A 15 20.35 26.89 -6.97
C THR A 15 20.23 25.39 -7.23
N VAL A 16 20.37 24.56 -6.20
CA VAL A 16 20.23 23.09 -6.31
C VAL A 16 18.79 22.69 -6.67
N LEU A 17 17.79 23.39 -6.13
CA LEU A 17 16.39 23.17 -6.49
C LEU A 17 16.11 23.51 -7.95
N ALA A 18 16.63 24.64 -8.46
CA ALA A 18 16.49 25.04 -9.85
C ALA A 18 17.19 24.07 -10.82
N GLU A 19 18.39 23.62 -10.48
CA GLU A 19 19.15 22.64 -11.30
C GLU A 19 18.47 21.26 -11.32
N ALA A 20 17.93 20.82 -10.18
CA ALA A 20 17.18 19.58 -10.06
C ALA A 20 15.88 19.63 -10.88
N ALA A 21 15.16 20.75 -10.84
CA ALA A 21 13.97 21.00 -11.65
C ALA A 21 14.28 20.98 -13.16
N ALA A 22 15.36 21.65 -13.58
CA ALA A 22 15.79 21.68 -14.98
C ALA A 22 16.18 20.29 -15.52
N ARG A 23 16.74 19.43 -14.67
CA ARG A 23 17.14 18.05 -15.03
C ARG A 23 16.06 16.99 -14.77
N GLY A 24 14.90 17.38 -14.23
CA GLY A 24 13.84 16.46 -13.83
C GLY A 24 14.25 15.46 -12.74
N ARG A 25 15.29 15.78 -11.95
CA ARG A 25 15.80 14.92 -10.88
C ARG A 25 15.32 15.41 -9.52
N ARG A 26 15.31 14.51 -8.53
CA ARG A 26 14.99 14.90 -7.15
C ARG A 26 16.14 15.69 -6.53
N PRO A 27 15.88 16.86 -5.93
CA PRO A 27 16.88 17.59 -5.17
C PRO A 27 17.28 16.78 -3.93
N THR A 28 18.59 16.67 -3.67
CA THR A 28 19.12 15.89 -2.54
C THR A 28 19.97 16.77 -1.63
N VAL A 29 19.92 16.47 -0.33
CA VAL A 29 20.73 17.14 0.70
C VAL A 29 22.23 17.06 0.38
N THR A 30 22.67 15.91 -0.15
CA THR A 30 24.05 15.69 -0.59
C THR A 30 24.52 16.63 -1.72
N ALA A 31 23.61 17.12 -2.56
CA ALA A 31 23.96 18.07 -3.61
C ALA A 31 24.23 19.47 -3.03
N VAL A 32 23.47 19.88 -2.01
CA VAL A 32 23.70 21.13 -1.27
C VAL A 32 25.01 21.09 -0.50
N GLU A 33 25.29 19.97 0.16
CA GLU A 33 26.54 19.76 0.91
C GLU A 33 27.78 19.88 0.02
N ARG A 34 27.73 19.27 -1.17
CA ARG A 34 28.79 19.40 -2.18
C ARG A 34 28.93 20.82 -2.71
N PHE A 35 27.83 21.55 -2.86
CA PHE A 35 27.86 22.93 -3.35
C PHE A 35 28.47 23.90 -2.33
N LEU A 36 28.24 23.66 -1.03
CA LEU A 36 28.75 24.49 0.06
C LEU A 36 30.10 24.01 0.63
N ASP A 37 30.58 22.84 0.21
CA ASP A 37 31.76 22.16 0.76
C ASP A 37 31.68 21.96 2.30
N ILE A 38 30.50 21.57 2.78
CA ILE A 38 30.23 21.37 4.22
C ILE A 38 30.05 19.87 4.50
N PRO A 39 30.68 19.32 5.56
CA PRO A 39 30.45 17.95 5.98
C PRO A 39 29.00 17.68 6.36
N HIS A 40 28.49 16.50 5.98
CA HIS A 40 27.11 16.05 6.22
C HIS A 40 26.66 16.22 7.68
N ALA A 41 27.50 15.82 8.64
CA ALA A 41 27.21 15.95 10.07
C ALA A 41 27.06 17.40 10.54
N THR A 42 27.82 18.32 9.95
CA THR A 42 27.76 19.76 10.23
C THR A 42 26.50 20.36 9.64
N PHE A 43 26.14 19.96 8.42
CA PHE A 43 24.93 20.43 7.76
C PHE A 43 23.67 20.00 8.52
N HIS A 44 23.61 18.73 8.91
CA HIS A 44 22.46 18.17 9.63
C HIS A 44 22.32 18.71 11.06
N ARG A 45 23.41 19.12 11.73
CA ARG A 45 23.35 19.69 13.10
C ARG A 45 22.91 21.14 13.14
N HIS A 46 23.27 21.94 12.12
CA HIS A 46 23.05 23.39 12.14
C HIS A 46 21.92 23.86 11.24
N TYR A 47 21.51 23.04 10.27
CA TYR A 47 20.51 23.40 9.26
C TYR A 47 19.41 22.34 9.15
N ALA A 48 19.12 21.61 10.24
CA ALA A 48 18.04 20.63 10.32
C ALA A 48 16.69 21.23 9.84
N ASP A 49 16.37 22.45 10.26
CA ASP A 49 15.13 23.13 9.89
C ASP A 49 15.01 23.38 8.38
N LEU A 50 16.14 23.64 7.70
CA LEU A 50 16.18 23.83 6.25
C LEU A 50 16.01 22.50 5.50
N ILE A 51 16.56 21.41 6.05
CA ILE A 51 16.35 20.05 5.54
C ILE A 51 14.86 19.69 5.61
N ASP A 52 14.22 19.95 6.76
CA ASP A 52 12.80 19.68 6.96
C ASP A 52 11.90 20.55 6.06
N THR A 53 12.29 21.78 5.79
CA THR A 53 11.49 22.71 4.99
C THR A 53 11.57 22.43 3.48
N HIS A 54 12.76 22.09 2.97
CA HIS A 54 13.04 22.04 1.53
C HIS A 54 13.26 20.62 0.97
N PHE A 55 13.76 19.68 1.76
CA PHE A 55 14.15 18.35 1.30
C PHE A 55 13.26 17.23 1.83
N ARG A 56 12.50 17.48 2.91
CA ARG A 56 11.41 16.59 3.28
C ARG A 56 10.38 16.63 2.15
N PRO A 57 9.91 15.48 1.64
CA PRO A 57 8.92 15.46 0.59
C PRO A 57 7.66 16.20 1.09
N ARG A 58 7.47 17.43 0.62
CA ARG A 58 6.13 17.97 0.41
C ARG A 58 5.53 17.05 -0.62
N ILE A 59 4.88 15.99 -0.15
CA ILE A 59 3.91 15.25 -0.95
C ILE A 59 3.09 16.36 -1.60
N PRO A 60 3.16 16.55 -2.94
CA PRO A 60 2.29 17.52 -3.55
C PRO A 60 0.89 17.06 -3.13
N GLN A 61 0.16 17.92 -2.42
CA GLN A 61 -1.29 17.79 -2.38
C GLN A 61 -1.71 17.96 -3.83
N SER A 62 -1.70 16.86 -4.59
CA SER A 62 -2.44 16.76 -5.83
C SER A 62 -3.80 17.34 -5.50
N ALA A 63 -4.18 18.38 -6.25
CA ALA A 63 -5.45 19.07 -6.12
C ALA A 63 -6.51 18.02 -5.78
N THR A 64 -6.93 18.04 -4.51
CA THR A 64 -7.81 17.03 -3.97
C THR A 64 -9.16 17.35 -4.58
N THR A 65 -9.48 16.70 -5.70
CA THR A 65 -10.87 16.34 -5.97
C THR A 65 -11.42 15.78 -4.66
N PRO A 66 -12.60 16.21 -4.17
CA PRO A 66 -13.12 15.80 -2.88
C PRO A 66 -13.28 14.29 -2.87
N SER A 67 -12.23 13.63 -2.41
CA SER A 67 -12.19 12.21 -2.21
C SER A 67 -13.03 11.96 -0.96
N PRO A 68 -14.00 11.03 -0.97
CA PRO A 68 -14.71 10.66 0.23
C PRO A 68 -13.67 10.32 1.32
N ALA A 69 -13.95 10.80 2.53
CA ALA A 69 -13.03 10.75 3.66
C ALA A 69 -12.36 9.36 3.74
N PRO A 70 -11.04 9.29 4.03
CA PRO A 70 -10.29 8.03 4.06
C PRO A 70 -10.98 6.95 4.91
N ASN A 71 -11.72 7.36 5.94
CA ASN A 71 -12.50 6.49 6.81
C ASN A 71 -13.69 5.82 6.10
N ALA A 72 -14.41 6.53 5.23
CA ALA A 72 -15.56 5.96 4.52
C ALA A 72 -15.15 4.87 3.52
N ARG A 73 -13.98 5.03 2.86
CA ARG A 73 -13.41 3.99 2.00
C ARG A 73 -12.92 2.78 2.80
N ALA A 74 -12.30 3.02 3.97
CA ALA A 74 -11.86 1.94 4.85
C ALA A 74 -13.05 1.12 5.38
N GLU A 75 -14.14 1.77 5.78
CA GLU A 75 -15.37 1.11 6.23
C GLU A 75 -16.08 0.33 5.10
N ALA A 76 -16.14 0.90 3.89
CA ALA A 76 -16.66 0.21 2.71
C ALA A 76 -15.83 -1.05 2.38
N ASN A 77 -14.50 -0.95 2.45
CA ASN A 77 -13.62 -2.10 2.23
C ASN A 77 -13.77 -3.16 3.32
N LEU A 78 -13.87 -2.76 4.59
CA LEU A 78 -14.05 -3.67 5.71
C LEU A 78 -15.39 -4.40 5.64
N SER A 79 -16.47 -3.70 5.30
CA SER A 79 -17.79 -4.31 5.14
C SER A 79 -17.83 -5.28 3.95
N ARG A 80 -17.19 -4.94 2.83
CA ARG A 80 -16.99 -5.85 1.69
C ARG A 80 -16.23 -7.10 2.11
N LEU A 81 -15.09 -6.95 2.79
CA LEU A 81 -14.26 -8.08 3.21
C LEU A 81 -15.01 -9.01 4.19
N ARG A 82 -15.84 -8.46 5.08
CA ARG A 82 -16.69 -9.25 5.98
C ARG A 82 -17.74 -10.07 5.23
N ARG A 83 -18.34 -9.51 4.17
CA ARG A 83 -19.29 -10.23 3.31
C ARG A 83 -18.59 -11.37 2.57
N GLU A 84 -17.48 -11.07 1.91
CA GLU A 84 -16.67 -12.08 1.20
C GLU A 84 -16.22 -13.20 2.14
N ASN A 85 -15.78 -12.88 3.36
CA ASN A 85 -15.40 -13.90 4.35
C ASN A 85 -16.59 -14.79 4.77
N THR A 86 -17.78 -14.20 4.90
CA THR A 86 -19.01 -14.94 5.24
C THR A 86 -19.40 -15.88 4.10
N ASP A 87 -19.34 -15.40 2.86
CA ASP A 87 -19.66 -16.20 1.68
C ASP A 87 -18.66 -17.35 1.51
N LEU A 88 -17.36 -17.10 1.69
CA LEU A 88 -16.33 -18.14 1.66
C LEU A 88 -16.56 -19.22 2.71
N ARG A 89 -16.90 -18.83 3.96
CA ARG A 89 -17.22 -19.79 5.02
C ARG A 89 -18.45 -20.63 4.69
N ARG A 90 -19.47 -20.02 4.07
CA ARG A 90 -20.67 -20.74 3.61
C ARG A 90 -20.32 -21.76 2.52
N THR A 91 -19.50 -21.36 1.55
CA THR A 91 -19.06 -22.27 0.47
C THR A 91 -18.21 -23.40 1.01
N LEU A 92 -17.30 -23.14 1.96
CA LEU A 92 -16.52 -24.18 2.64
C LEU A 92 -17.41 -25.20 3.34
N ALA A 93 -18.42 -24.76 4.10
CA ALA A 93 -19.35 -25.66 4.77
C ALA A 93 -20.11 -26.57 3.78
N LEU A 94 -20.49 -26.05 2.61
CA LEU A 94 -21.11 -26.86 1.55
C LEU A 94 -20.15 -27.91 0.99
N TYR A 95 -18.89 -27.54 0.73
CA TYR A 95 -17.89 -28.49 0.23
C TYR A 95 -17.52 -29.54 1.27
N GLU A 96 -17.43 -29.17 2.55
CA GLU A 96 -17.19 -30.12 3.63
C GLU A 96 -18.29 -31.19 3.70
N GLU A 97 -19.57 -30.79 3.55
CA GLU A 97 -20.66 -31.76 3.50
C GLU A 97 -20.66 -32.61 2.24
N ALA A 98 -20.36 -32.02 1.08
CA ALA A 98 -20.24 -32.78 -0.17
C ALA A 98 -19.13 -33.83 -0.07
N ILE A 99 -17.99 -33.50 0.53
CA ILE A 99 -16.88 -34.44 0.75
C ILE A 99 -17.30 -35.53 1.74
N ARG A 100 -17.98 -35.18 2.84
CA ARG A 100 -18.50 -36.17 3.81
C ARG A 100 -19.47 -37.15 3.14
N GLN A 101 -20.39 -36.66 2.31
CA GLN A 101 -21.32 -37.49 1.56
C GLN A 101 -20.58 -38.41 0.58
N LEU A 102 -19.66 -37.86 -0.22
CA LEU A 102 -18.85 -38.65 -1.15
C LEU A 102 -18.03 -39.73 -0.45
N ALA A 103 -17.50 -39.46 0.76
CA ALA A 103 -16.78 -40.45 1.55
C ALA A 103 -17.70 -41.60 2.01
N LEU A 104 -18.92 -41.29 2.45
CA LEU A 104 -19.92 -42.29 2.83
C LEU A 104 -20.35 -43.13 1.62
N GLU A 105 -20.62 -42.50 0.49
CA GLU A 105 -20.97 -43.19 -0.76
C GLU A 105 -19.82 -44.10 -1.23
N ASN A 106 -18.57 -43.63 -1.19
CA ASN A 106 -17.42 -44.42 -1.58
C ASN A 106 -17.24 -45.66 -0.68
N ASN A 107 -17.43 -45.50 0.64
CA ASN A 107 -17.39 -46.61 1.58
C ASN A 107 -18.52 -47.63 1.32
N ALA A 108 -19.73 -47.16 1.03
CA ALA A 108 -20.86 -48.04 0.69
C ALA A 108 -20.58 -48.83 -0.60
N LEU A 109 -20.08 -48.18 -1.66
CA LEU A 109 -19.71 -48.83 -2.92
C LEU A 109 -18.62 -49.89 -2.71
N ARG A 110 -17.59 -49.57 -1.91
CA ARG A 110 -16.52 -50.52 -1.57
C ARG A 110 -17.03 -51.71 -0.74
N GLY A 111 -18.04 -51.49 0.08
CA GLY A 111 -18.73 -52.53 0.85
C GLY A 111 -19.77 -53.34 0.05
N GLY A 112 -19.95 -53.06 -1.25
CA GLY A 112 -20.95 -53.73 -2.09
C GLY A 112 -22.39 -53.27 -1.86
N GLY A 113 -22.60 -52.16 -1.15
CA GLY A 113 -23.90 -51.53 -0.95
C GLY A 113 -24.36 -50.73 -2.17
N THR A 114 -25.67 -50.58 -2.32
CA THR A 114 -26.27 -49.72 -3.35
C THR A 114 -26.27 -48.27 -2.89
N VAL A 115 -25.80 -47.35 -3.74
CA VAL A 115 -25.82 -45.91 -3.47
C VAL A 115 -26.89 -45.27 -4.33
N VAL A 116 -27.77 -44.47 -3.72
CA VAL A 116 -28.67 -43.57 -4.44
C VAL A 116 -27.89 -42.29 -4.72
N PRO A 117 -27.53 -41.99 -5.98
CA PRO A 117 -26.80 -40.78 -6.28
C PRO A 117 -27.65 -39.56 -5.90
N LEU A 118 -27.07 -38.64 -5.14
CA LEU A 118 -27.68 -37.34 -4.88
C LEU A 118 -27.87 -36.62 -6.23
N SER A 119 -29.12 -36.38 -6.61
CA SER A 119 -29.46 -35.47 -7.71
C SER A 119 -28.69 -34.16 -7.49
N THR A 120 -27.74 -33.88 -8.37
CA THR A 120 -26.97 -32.63 -8.37
C THR A 120 -27.95 -31.47 -8.36
N ARG A 121 -28.16 -30.87 -7.19
CA ARG A 121 -28.96 -29.65 -7.07
C ARG A 121 -28.26 -28.62 -7.94
N ALA A 122 -28.93 -28.23 -9.03
CA ALA A 122 -28.42 -27.32 -10.05
C ALA A 122 -27.62 -26.19 -9.41
N MET A 123 -26.32 -26.17 -9.70
CA MET A 123 -25.46 -25.02 -9.41
C MET A 123 -26.14 -23.79 -10.02
N PRO A 124 -26.43 -22.73 -9.25
CA PRO A 124 -26.89 -21.49 -9.85
C PRO A 124 -25.80 -21.02 -10.82
N SER A 125 -26.20 -20.76 -12.07
CA SER A 125 -25.34 -20.19 -13.11
C SER A 125 -24.58 -18.98 -12.54
N PRO A 126 -23.25 -18.90 -12.74
CA PRO A 126 -22.54 -17.66 -12.45
C PRO A 126 -23.09 -16.54 -13.37
N PRO A 127 -23.12 -15.28 -12.88
CA PRO A 127 -23.48 -14.11 -13.68
C PRO A 127 -22.40 -13.74 -14.70
#